data_AF-T0MBM3-F1
#
_entry.id   AF-T0MBM3-F1
#
_cell.length_a   1.000
_cell.length_b   1.000
_cell.length_c   1.000
_cell.angle_alpha   90.00
_cell.angle_beta   90.00
_cell.angle_gamma   90.00
#
_symmetry.space_group_name_H-M   'P 1'
#
loop_
_entity.id
_entity.type
_entity.pdbx_description
1 polymer ?
#
loop_
_entity_poly.entity_id
_entity_poly.type
_entity_poly.pdbx_seq_one_letter_code
_entity_poly.pdbx_strand_id
1 'polypeptide(L)' 'MNEKIHNSILRLKKEKEMYLGEIKAFEKDLNVLGEGIDKYKKQLLINQLDETKRALEMVDRRLKDFEENDM' A
#
# COMPACT_ATOMS: atom_id res chain seq x y z
N MET A 1 3.95 15.61 21.72
CA MET A 1 4.34 15.11 20.38
C MET A 1 5.28 16.12 19.71
N ASN A 2 6.47 15.69 19.30
CA ASN A 2 7.47 16.52 18.61
C ASN A 2 6.98 16.87 17.19
N GLU A 3 7.16 18.11 16.73
CA GLU A 3 6.73 18.58 15.40
C GLU A 3 7.28 17.69 14.25
N LYS A 4 8.51 17.19 14.41
CA LYS A 4 9.13 16.26 13.45
C LYS A 4 8.41 14.90 13.39
N ILE A 5 7.92 14.42 14.54
CA ILE A 5 7.16 13.17 14.64
C ILE A 5 5.78 13.38 13.99
N HIS A 6 5.11 14.48 14.32
CA HIS A 6 3.81 14.82 13.73
C HIS A 6 3.86 14.88 12.20
N ASN A 7 4.86 15.58 11.64
CA ASN A 7 5.06 15.66 10.19
C ASN A 7 5.39 14.29 9.55
N SER A 8 6.08 13.42 10.27
CA SER A 8 6.38 12.05 9.79
C SER A 8 5.12 11.19 9.76
N ILE A 9 4.26 11.28 10.77
CA ILE A 9 2.96 10.58 10.81
C ILE A 9 2.06 11.05 9.66
N LEU A 10 1.96 12.37 9.43
CA LEU A 10 1.16 12.91 8.33
C LEU A 10 1.64 12.41 6.96
N ARG A 11 2.96 12.32 6.74
CA ARG A 11 3.53 11.77 5.51
C ARG A 11 3.17 10.28 5.35
N LEU A 12 3.35 9.48 6.40
CA LEU A 12 3.03 8.06 6.37
C LEU A 12 1.53 7.79 6.12
N LYS A 13 0.64 8.63 6.65
CA LYS A 13 -0.80 8.54 6.36
C LYS A 13 -1.12 8.78 4.89
N LYS A 14 -0.48 9.78 4.27
CA LYS A 14 -0.63 10.02 2.81
C LYS A 14 -0.08 8.87 1.98
N GLU A 15 1.05 8.31 2.38
CA GLU A 15 1.67 7.16 1.74
C GLU A 15 0.77 5.92 1.83
N LYS A 16 0.15 5.69 2.99
CA LYS A 16 -0.87 4.64 3.18
C LYS A 16 -2.06 4.82 2.23
N GLU A 17 -2.62 6.03 2.14
CA GLU A 17 -3.75 6.31 1.23
C GLU A 17 -3.39 6.06 -0.23
N MET A 18 -2.18 6.43 -0.65
CA MET A 18 -1.66 6.16 -1.98
C MET A 18 -1.59 4.65 -2.27
N TYR A 19 -0.96 3.86 -1.40
CA TYR A 19 -0.87 2.41 -1.57
C TYR A 19 -2.23 1.72 -1.58
N LEU A 20 -3.17 2.16 -0.74
CA LEU A 20 -4.55 1.66 -0.77
C LEU A 20 -5.25 1.98 -2.11
N GLY A 21 -4.96 3.12 -2.71
CA GLY A 21 -5.44 3.48 -4.05
C GLY A 21 -4.88 2.57 -5.14
N GLU A 22 -3.56 2.32 -5.12
CA GLU A 22 -2.89 1.43 -6.07
C GLU A 22 -3.39 -0.01 -5.97
N ILE A 23 -3.54 -0.53 -4.75
CA ILE A 23 -4.10 -1.88 -4.51
C ILE A 23 -5.49 -2.00 -5.15
N LYS A 24 -6.38 -1.03 -4.92
CA LYS A 24 -7.72 -1.03 -5.54
C LYS A 24 -7.66 -0.98 -7.06
N ALA A 25 -6.72 -0.23 -7.63
CA ALA A 25 -6.53 -0.16 -9.08
C ALA A 25 -6.09 -1.52 -9.64
N PHE A 26 -5.09 -2.17 -9.03
CA PHE A 26 -4.62 -3.49 -9.45
C PHE A 26 -5.69 -4.57 -9.30
N GLU A 27 -6.45 -4.57 -8.19
CA GLU A 27 -7.56 -5.50 -7.99
C GLU A 27 -8.67 -5.31 -9.02
N LYS A 28 -8.98 -4.05 -9.38
CA LYS A 28 -9.92 -3.74 -10.46
C LYS A 28 -9.39 -4.25 -11.81
N ASP A 29 -8.13 -4.00 -12.13
CA ASP A 29 -7.53 -4.44 -13.39
C ASP A 29 -7.51 -5.97 -13.50
N LEU A 30 -7.18 -6.68 -12.40
CA LEU A 30 -7.24 -8.14 -12.31
C LEU A 30 -8.66 -8.70 -12.49
N ASN A 31 -9.68 -8.00 -12.00
CA ASN A 31 -11.08 -8.40 -12.20
C ASN A 31 -11.57 -8.18 -13.64
N VAL A 32 -11.05 -7.17 -14.33
CA VAL A 32 -11.37 -6.91 -15.75
C VAL A 32 -10.58 -7.83 -16.69
N LEU A 33 -9.46 -8.38 -16.22
CA LEU A 33 -8.65 -9.37 -16.94
C LEU A 33 -9.39 -10.71 -17.06
N GLY A 34 -10.26 -10.84 -18.06
CA GLY A 34 -10.97 -12.08 -18.39
C GLY A 34 -10.04 -13.25 -18.78
N GLU A 35 -10.63 -14.45 -18.91
CA GLU A 35 -9.90 -15.73 -19.07
C GLU A 35 -9.04 -15.84 -20.35
N GLY A 36 -9.16 -14.90 -21.29
CA GLY A 36 -8.42 -14.89 -22.56
C GLY A 36 -7.17 -14.01 -22.60
N ILE A 37 -6.80 -13.31 -21.52
CA ILE A 37 -5.68 -12.37 -21.54
C ILE A 37 -4.34 -13.03 -21.16
N ASP A 38 -3.30 -12.57 -21.85
CA ASP A 38 -1.88 -12.83 -21.63
C ASP A 38 -1.53 -13.08 -20.16
N LYS A 39 -1.20 -14.35 -19.86
CA LYS A 39 -0.77 -14.83 -18.53
C LYS A 39 0.36 -13.98 -17.95
N TYR A 40 1.22 -13.43 -18.81
CA TYR A 40 2.32 -12.58 -18.37
C TYR A 40 1.82 -11.28 -17.73
N LYS A 41 0.86 -10.60 -18.38
CA LYS A 41 0.27 -9.37 -17.85
C LYS A 41 -0.46 -9.60 -16.54
N LYS A 42 -1.17 -10.73 -16.41
CA LYS A 42 -1.82 -11.12 -15.15
C LYS A 42 -0.80 -11.34 -14.05
N GLN A 43 0.28 -12.08 -14.32
CA GLN A 43 1.33 -12.33 -13.33
C GLN A 43 2.03 -11.04 -12.91
N LEU A 44 2.28 -10.12 -13.85
CA LEU A 44 2.87 -8.82 -13.54
C LEU A 44 2.01 -8.02 -12.55
N LEU A 45 0.71 -7.94 -12.78
CA LEU A 45 -0.21 -7.24 -11.89
C LEU A 45 -0.31 -7.90 -10.51
N ILE A 46 -0.27 -9.24 -10.44
CA ILE A 46 -0.21 -9.96 -9.16
C ILE A 46 1.08 -9.60 -8.41
N ASN A 47 2.23 -9.59 -9.09
CA ASN A 47 3.50 -9.22 -8.45
C ASN A 47 3.48 -7.78 -7.94
N GLN A 48 2.95 -6.84 -8.74
CA GLN A 48 2.81 -5.43 -8.34
C GLN A 48 1.86 -5.27 -7.15
N LEU A 49 0.75 -6.01 -7.14
CA LEU A 49 -0.19 -6.04 -6.02
C LEU A 49 0.48 -6.54 -4.73
N ASP A 50 1.25 -7.63 -4.80
CA ASP A 50 1.95 -8.21 -3.66
C ASP A 50 3.04 -7.28 -3.12
N GLU A 51 3.83 -6.65 -4.00
CA GLU A 51 4.84 -5.66 -3.62
C GLU A 51 4.21 -4.45 -2.93
N THR A 52 3.09 -3.95 -3.46
CA THR A 52 2.37 -2.80 -2.90
C THR A 52 1.77 -3.14 -1.53
N LYS A 53 1.22 -4.35 -1.37
CA LYS A 53 0.73 -4.84 -0.06
C LYS A 53 1.84 -4.92 0.98
N ARG A 54 3.04 -5.39 0.61
CA ARG A 54 4.20 -5.41 1.51
C ARG A 54 4.65 -4.00 1.89
N ALA A 55 4.64 -3.05 0.96
CA ALA A 55 4.96 -1.65 1.25
C ALA A 55 3.95 -1.05 2.24
N LEU A 56 2.65 -1.30 2.03
CA LEU A 56 1.58 -0.90 2.94
C LEU A 56 1.78 -1.48 4.36
N GLU A 57 2.10 -2.77 4.48
CA GLU A 57 2.39 -3.39 5.78
C GLU A 57 3.55 -2.73 6.52
N MET A 58 4.57 -2.25 5.80
CA MET A 58 5.69 -1.52 6.41
C MET A 58 5.27 -0.13 6.91
N VAL A 59 4.42 0.57 6.15
CA VAL A 59 3.84 1.85 6.56
C VAL A 59 2.96 1.68 7.79
N ASP A 60 2.10 0.65 7.80
CA ASP A 60 1.23 0.34 8.93
C ASP A 60 2.00 -0.01 10.19
N ARG A 61 3.08 -0.79 10.07
CA ARG A 61 3.99 -1.06 11.20
C ARG A 61 4.60 0.22 11.75
N ARG A 62 5.13 1.09 10.89
CA ARG A 62 5.72 2.36 11.34
C ARG A 62 4.69 3.28 12.00
N LEU A 63 3.48 3.36 11.47
CA LEU A 63 2.40 4.15 12.08
C LEU A 63 2.06 3.62 13.47
N LYS A 64 1.96 2.29 13.61
CA LYS A 64 1.71 1.62 14.88
C LYS A 64 2.85 1.86 15.88
N ASP A 65 4.11 1.81 15.44
CA ASP A 65 5.26 2.13 16.30
C ASP A 65 5.14 3.55 16.87
N PHE A 66 4.67 4.53 16.09
CA PHE A 66 4.42 5.88 16.62
C PHE A 66 3.28 5.92 17.63
N GLU A 67 2.20 5.17 17.42
CA GLU A 67 1.07 5.10 18.35
C GLU A 67 1.44 4.43 19.69
N GLU A 68 2.30 3.40 19.65
CA GLU A 68 2.76 2.69 20.84
C GLU A 68 3.85 3.45 21.61
N ASN A 69 4.66 4.29 20.96
CA ASN A 69 5.74 5.06 21.58
C ASN A 69 5.36 6.51 21.98
N ASP A 70 4.21 7.04 21.54
CA ASP A 70 3.65 8.32 22.03
C ASP A 70 2.68 8.13 23.23
N MET A 71 2.44 6.89 23.70
CA MET A 71 1.81 6.54 24.99
C MET A 71 2.87 6.27 26.06
#